data_AF-A0A6J7TJA0-F1
#
_entry.id   AF-A0A6J7TJA0-F1
#
_cell.length_a   1.000
_cell.length_b   1.000
_cell.length_c   1.000
_cell.angle_alpha   90.00
_cell.angle_beta   90.00
_cell.angle_gamma   90.00
#
_symmetry.space_group_name_H-M   'P 1'
#
loop_
_entity.id
_entity.type
_entity.pdbx_description
1 polymer ?
#
loop_
_entity_poly.entity_id
_entity_poly.type
_entity_poly.pdbx_seq_one_letter_code
_entity_poly.pdbx_strand_id
1 'polypeptide(L)'
;MLVSGRILYGERVRDALVRHLEKDLGPLALPHIPPNPSPFTIAEYFPDPEISGFVDPRHHAVSLAYVIPVSGDCTPTQEALNLAWFTPAEAASSKIAADMTGGQDRLLRLGLAHVGKLP
;
A
#
# COMPACT_ATOMS: atom_id res chain seq x y z
N MET A 1 -0.82 -0.75 8.26
CA MET A 1 -1.13 -1.60 7.09
C MET A 1 -1.28 -0.71 5.87
N LEU A 2 -0.77 -1.14 4.71
CA LEU A 2 -1.01 -0.45 3.43
C LEU A 2 -2.32 -0.93 2.79
N VAL A 3 -2.98 -0.08 1.99
CA VAL A 3 -4.10 -0.51 1.13
C VAL A 3 -3.57 -1.57 0.16
N SER A 4 -4.14 -2.77 0.19
CA SER A 4 -3.64 -3.91 -0.57
C SER A 4 -4.73 -4.89 -0.93
N GLY A 5 -4.53 -5.62 -2.01
CA GLY A 5 -5.42 -6.72 -2.39
C GLY A 5 -5.21 -7.22 -3.81
N ARG A 6 -6.03 -8.20 -4.19
CA ARG A 6 -5.95 -8.88 -5.49
C ARG A 6 -6.58 -8.05 -6.61
N ILE A 7 -6.00 -8.14 -7.79
CA ILE A 7 -6.62 -7.73 -9.05
C ILE A 7 -7.46 -8.91 -9.53
N LEU A 8 -8.72 -8.66 -9.88
CA LEU A 8 -9.66 -9.70 -10.29
C LEU A 8 -9.48 -10.07 -11.77
N TYR A 9 -9.96 -11.24 -12.14
CA TYR A 9 -9.99 -11.65 -13.55
C TYR A 9 -10.90 -10.68 -14.34
N GLY A 10 -10.38 -10.15 -15.46
CA GLY A 10 -11.09 -9.16 -16.27
C GLY A 10 -11.03 -7.73 -15.74
N GLU A 11 -10.28 -7.47 -14.65
CA GLU A 11 -10.13 -6.15 -14.05
C GLU A 11 -8.82 -5.47 -14.48
N ARG A 12 -8.85 -4.17 -14.78
CA ARG A 12 -7.63 -3.38 -15.01
C ARG A 12 -6.98 -3.04 -13.67
N VAL A 13 -5.65 -2.98 -13.63
CA VAL A 13 -4.89 -2.57 -12.43
C VAL A 13 -5.42 -1.28 -11.81
N ARG A 14 -5.69 -0.26 -12.64
CA ARG A 14 -6.23 1.03 -12.16
C ARG A 14 -7.62 0.95 -11.55
N ASP A 15 -8.47 0.04 -12.05
CA ASP A 15 -9.81 -0.17 -11.49
C ASP A 15 -9.69 -0.90 -10.14
N ALA A 16 -8.75 -1.84 -10.03
CA ALA A 16 -8.43 -2.50 -8.77
C ALA A 16 -7.90 -1.50 -7.73
N LEU A 17 -7.07 -0.52 -8.13
CA LEU A 17 -6.62 0.56 -7.25
C LEU A 17 -7.81 1.36 -6.72
N VAL A 18 -8.71 1.82 -7.59
CA VAL A 18 -9.92 2.55 -7.17
C VAL A 18 -10.76 1.70 -6.21
N ARG A 19 -11.03 0.45 -6.57
CA ARG A 19 -11.85 -0.46 -5.77
C ARG A 19 -11.26 -0.71 -4.38
N HIS A 20 -9.95 -0.95 -4.27
CA HIS A 20 -9.31 -1.17 -2.96
C HIS A 20 -9.21 0.12 -2.15
N LEU A 21 -8.96 1.27 -2.77
CA LEU A 21 -8.95 2.56 -2.08
C LEU A 21 -10.35 2.93 -1.55
N GLU A 22 -11.40 2.75 -2.36
CA GLU A 22 -12.77 2.97 -1.91
C GLU A 22 -13.18 1.98 -0.81
N LYS A 23 -12.76 0.72 -0.94
CA LYS A 23 -13.02 -0.32 0.07
C LYS A 23 -12.40 0.00 1.42
N ASP A 24 -11.20 0.58 1.47
CA ASP A 24 -10.44 0.78 2.72
C ASP A 24 -10.53 2.22 3.25
N LEU A 25 -10.73 3.22 2.38
CA LEU A 25 -10.76 4.65 2.72
C LEU A 25 -12.14 5.30 2.55
N GLY A 26 -13.11 4.60 1.99
CA GLY A 26 -14.45 5.10 1.71
C GLY A 26 -14.60 5.82 0.35
N PRO A 27 -15.84 6.03 -0.11
CA PRO A 27 -16.14 6.56 -1.44
C PRO A 27 -15.78 8.04 -1.63
N LEU A 28 -15.57 8.76 -0.52
CA LEU A 28 -15.24 10.18 -0.54
C LEU A 28 -13.74 10.45 -0.44
N ALA A 29 -12.88 9.42 -0.54
CA ALA A 29 -11.42 9.59 -0.47
C ALA A 29 -10.83 10.40 -1.65
N LEU A 30 -11.52 10.44 -2.80
CA LEU A 30 -11.09 11.13 -4.02
C LEU A 30 -9.63 10.79 -4.42
N PRO A 31 -9.33 9.53 -4.78
CA PRO A 31 -7.97 9.10 -5.13
C PRO A 31 -7.53 9.61 -6.51
N HIS A 32 -6.29 10.10 -6.57
CA HIS A 32 -5.65 10.54 -7.82
C HIS A 32 -4.85 9.40 -8.44
N ILE A 33 -5.53 8.57 -9.24
CA ILE A 33 -4.89 7.41 -9.88
C ILE A 33 -3.86 7.87 -10.94
N PRO A 34 -2.60 7.43 -10.86
CA PRO A 34 -1.57 7.79 -11.82
C PRO A 34 -1.99 7.47 -13.28
N PRO A 35 -1.76 8.40 -14.23
CA PRO A 35 -1.99 8.12 -15.65
C PRO A 35 -1.00 7.08 -16.18
N ASN A 36 0.24 7.08 -15.67
CA ASN A 36 1.25 6.08 -15.99
C ASN A 36 0.96 4.78 -15.21
N PRO A 37 0.79 3.63 -15.88
CA PRO A 37 0.54 2.36 -15.21
C PRO A 37 1.78 1.78 -14.51
N SER A 38 2.99 2.29 -14.76
CA SER A 38 4.21 1.81 -14.11
C SER A 38 4.16 2.04 -12.59
N PRO A 39 4.29 0.99 -11.77
CA PRO A 39 4.41 1.14 -10.33
C PRO A 39 5.76 1.75 -9.95
N PHE A 40 5.89 2.26 -8.72
CA PHE A 40 7.19 2.73 -8.24
C PHE A 40 8.13 1.57 -7.89
N THR A 41 7.57 0.42 -7.54
CA THR A 41 8.30 -0.84 -7.35
C THR A 41 7.34 -2.02 -7.52
N ILE A 42 7.92 -3.19 -7.75
CA ILE A 42 7.24 -4.47 -7.59
C ILE A 42 7.65 -5.03 -6.22
N ALA A 43 6.67 -5.49 -5.43
CA ALA A 43 6.92 -6.22 -4.20
C ALA A 43 6.46 -7.68 -4.38
N GLU A 44 7.43 -8.60 -4.36
CA GLU A 44 7.22 -10.03 -4.57
C GLU A 44 7.13 -10.73 -3.22
N TYR A 45 5.92 -10.97 -2.75
CA TYR A 45 5.64 -11.62 -1.48
C TYR A 45 5.73 -13.13 -1.63
N PHE A 46 6.71 -13.77 -1.01
CA PHE A 46 6.86 -15.22 -1.02
C PHE A 46 6.34 -15.84 0.30
N PRO A 47 5.88 -17.10 0.27
CA PRO A 47 5.63 -17.85 1.49
C PRO A 47 6.92 -18.15 2.28
N ASP A 48 8.04 -18.29 1.57
CA ASP A 48 9.37 -18.46 2.17
C ASP A 48 9.97 -17.10 2.54
N PRO A 49 10.26 -16.84 3.83
CA PRO A 49 10.74 -15.55 4.29
C PRO A 49 12.14 -15.16 3.79
N GLU A 50 12.94 -16.12 3.32
CA GLU A 50 14.35 -15.88 2.96
C GLU A 50 14.55 -15.35 1.53
N ILE A 51 13.49 -15.29 0.70
CA ILE A 51 13.63 -15.03 -0.74
C ILE A 51 13.76 -13.53 -1.08
N SER A 52 12.82 -12.70 -0.62
CA SER A 52 12.70 -11.30 -1.09
C SER A 52 12.68 -10.26 0.04
N GLY A 53 12.49 -10.70 1.28
CA GLY A 53 12.17 -9.82 2.42
C GLY A 53 10.73 -9.29 2.40
N PHE A 54 9.88 -9.73 1.47
CA PHE A 54 8.43 -9.56 1.52
C PHE A 54 7.76 -10.93 1.70
N VAL A 55 6.92 -11.06 2.71
CA VAL A 55 6.43 -12.38 3.15
C VAL A 55 4.91 -12.38 3.25
N ASP A 56 4.27 -13.33 2.58
CA ASP A 56 2.88 -13.68 2.80
C ASP A 56 2.77 -15.21 2.95
N PRO A 57 2.50 -15.73 4.16
CA PRO A 57 2.49 -17.18 4.40
C PRO A 57 1.35 -17.90 3.68
N ARG A 58 0.37 -17.16 3.13
CA ARG A 58 -0.82 -17.73 2.49
C ARG A 58 -0.58 -18.06 1.02
N HIS A 59 0.22 -17.26 0.32
CA HIS A 59 0.40 -17.37 -1.13
C HIS A 59 1.59 -16.55 -1.65
N HIS A 60 2.14 -16.96 -2.80
CA HIS A 60 3.01 -16.11 -3.60
C HIS A 60 2.20 -15.01 -4.28
N ALA A 61 2.57 -13.74 -4.08
CA ALA A 61 1.90 -12.60 -4.69
C ALA A 61 2.90 -11.58 -5.24
N VAL A 62 2.69 -11.19 -6.50
CA VAL A 62 3.43 -10.10 -7.15
C VAL A 62 2.57 -8.85 -7.08
N SER A 63 2.98 -7.88 -6.25
CA SER A 63 2.24 -6.65 -6.00
C SER A 63 2.85 -5.48 -6.76
N LEU A 64 2.02 -4.77 -7.53
CA LEU A 64 2.38 -3.50 -8.16
C LEU A 64 2.10 -2.38 -7.16
N ALA A 65 3.14 -1.74 -6.64
CA ALA A 65 3.01 -0.73 -5.60
C ALA A 65 2.95 0.69 -6.18
N TYR A 66 2.01 1.49 -5.69
CA TYR A 66 1.79 2.87 -6.12
C TYR A 66 1.71 3.80 -4.91
N VAL A 67 2.15 5.05 -5.10
CA VAL A 67 1.84 6.13 -4.17
C VAL A 67 0.65 6.88 -4.76
N ILE A 68 -0.48 6.87 -4.05
CA ILE A 68 -1.73 7.46 -4.52
C ILE A 68 -2.10 8.63 -3.60
N PRO A 69 -2.03 9.89 -4.09
CA PRO A 69 -2.58 11.02 -3.36
C PRO A 69 -4.10 10.88 -3.24
N VAL A 70 -4.63 11.24 -2.08
CA VAL A 70 -6.07 11.35 -1.82
C VAL A 70 -6.38 12.77 -1.37
N SER A 71 -7.49 13.34 -1.83
CA SER A 71 -7.83 14.76 -1.56
C SER A 71 -9.16 14.94 -0.85
N GLY A 72 -9.92 13.87 -0.67
CA GLY A 72 -11.19 13.91 0.04
C GLY A 72 -11.10 13.29 1.43
N ASP A 73 -12.25 13.16 2.07
CA ASP A 73 -12.35 12.64 3.41
C ASP A 73 -12.21 11.12 3.40
N CYS A 74 -11.21 10.62 4.12
CA CYS A 74 -11.00 9.19 4.29
C CYS A 74 -11.65 8.71 5.58
N THR A 75 -12.56 7.76 5.46
CA THR A 75 -13.23 7.10 6.58
C THR A 75 -12.83 5.63 6.58
N PRO A 76 -12.20 5.11 7.65
CA PRO A 76 -11.86 3.69 7.71
C PRO A 76 -13.13 2.84 7.59
N THR A 77 -13.08 1.86 6.70
CA THR A 77 -14.21 0.99 6.37
C THR A 77 -13.84 -0.49 6.63
N GLN A 78 -14.88 -1.30 6.85
CA GLN A 78 -14.78 -2.75 7.06
C GLN A 78 -13.84 -3.17 8.20
N GLU A 79 -12.64 -3.66 7.86
CA GLU A 79 -11.68 -4.27 8.80
C GLU A 79 -10.68 -3.26 9.39
N ALA A 80 -10.63 -2.03 8.85
CA ALA A 80 -9.76 -1.00 9.38
C ALA A 80 -10.35 -0.45 10.70
N LEU A 81 -9.71 -0.79 11.83
CA LEU A 81 -10.12 -0.27 13.15
C LEU A 81 -9.93 1.25 13.26
N ASN A 82 -8.91 1.79 12.60
CA ASN A 82 -8.61 3.21 12.61
C ASN A 82 -7.78 3.61 11.37
N LEU A 83 -7.90 4.87 10.98
CA LEU A 83 -7.04 5.52 9.98
C LEU A 83 -6.29 6.66 10.68
N ALA A 84 -4.97 6.71 10.49
CA ALA A 84 -4.14 7.77 11.04
C ALA A 84 -3.24 8.35 9.95
N TRP A 85 -3.10 9.67 9.98
CA TRP A 85 -2.19 10.42 9.13
C TRP A 85 -0.86 10.62 9.85
N PHE A 86 0.23 10.33 9.14
CA PHE A 86 1.59 10.47 9.65
C PHE A 86 2.39 11.37 8.72
N THR A 87 3.25 12.20 9.30
CA THR A 87 4.34 12.83 8.56
C THR A 87 5.34 11.77 8.05
N PRO A 88 6.17 12.07 7.03
CA PRO A 88 7.17 11.11 6.56
C PRO A 88 8.13 10.62 7.66
N ALA A 89 8.52 11.50 8.60
CA ALA A 89 9.37 11.15 9.73
C ALA A 89 8.69 10.18 10.72
N GLU A 90 7.42 10.42 11.05
CA GLU A 90 6.64 9.52 11.90
C GLU A 90 6.42 8.17 11.22
N ALA A 91 6.07 8.19 9.92
CA ALA A 91 5.85 6.99 9.13
C ALA A 91 7.11 6.12 8.99
N ALA A 92 8.29 6.75 8.92
CA ALA A 92 9.59 6.05 8.87
C ALA A 92 10.15 5.68 10.26
N SER A 93 9.41 5.93 11.35
CA SER A 93 9.87 5.61 12.69
C SER A 93 9.91 4.10 12.96
N SER A 94 10.77 3.68 13.90
CA SER A 94 10.85 2.28 14.34
C SER A 94 9.54 1.80 14.98
N LYS A 95 8.80 2.71 15.61
CA LYS A 95 7.48 2.43 16.19
C LYS A 95 6.49 1.98 15.12
N ILE A 96 6.36 2.75 14.03
CA ILE A 96 5.47 2.38 12.92
C ILE A 96 5.96 1.11 12.22
N ALA A 97 7.27 0.97 12.03
CA ALA A 97 7.83 -0.23 11.41
C ALA A 97 7.50 -1.52 12.20
N ALA A 98 7.50 -1.47 13.53
CA ALA A 98 7.18 -2.61 14.39
C ALA A 98 5.72 -3.07 14.29
N ASP A 99 4.81 -2.17 13.92
CA ASP A 99 3.38 -2.46 13.73
C ASP A 99 3.05 -3.00 12.32
N MET A 100 4.05 -3.06 11.43
CA MET A 100 3.90 -3.53 10.06
C MET A 100 4.42 -4.96 9.92
N THR A 101 3.75 -5.75 9.08
CA THR A 101 4.06 -7.18 8.89
C THR A 101 4.46 -7.46 7.44
N GLY A 102 5.09 -8.60 7.21
CA GLY A 102 5.39 -9.11 5.87
C GLY A 102 6.31 -8.22 5.03
N GLY A 103 7.13 -7.37 5.66
CA GLY A 103 8.02 -6.42 4.97
C GLY A 103 7.32 -5.15 4.45
N GLN A 104 6.07 -4.87 4.87
CA GLN A 104 5.36 -3.66 4.42
C GLN A 104 6.04 -2.36 4.90
N ASP A 105 6.78 -2.37 6.00
CA ASP A 105 7.60 -1.24 6.46
C ASP A 105 8.68 -0.87 5.44
N ARG A 106 9.33 -1.88 4.85
CA ARG A 106 10.29 -1.69 3.76
C ARG A 106 9.61 -1.08 2.53
N LEU A 107 8.42 -1.58 2.19
CA LEU A 107 7.65 -1.06 1.06
C LEU A 107 7.23 0.41 1.26
N LEU A 108 6.84 0.77 2.49
CA LEU A 108 6.55 2.15 2.86
C LEU A 108 7.78 3.05 2.70
N ARG A 109 8.95 2.62 3.18
CA ARG A 109 10.21 3.38 3.01
C ARG A 109 10.59 3.55 1.53
N LEU A 110 10.39 2.52 0.71
CA LEU A 110 10.60 2.62 -0.75
C LEU A 110 9.64 3.64 -1.37
N GLY A 111 8.37 3.67 -0.95
CA GLY A 111 7.40 4.67 -1.39
C GLY A 111 7.81 6.09 -1.00
N LEU A 112 8.25 6.29 0.26
CA LEU A 112 8.78 7.58 0.74
C LEU A 112 10.02 8.01 -0.04
N ALA A 113 10.94 7.09 -0.33
CA ALA A 113 12.13 7.36 -1.13
C ALA A 113 11.78 7.76 -2.57
N HIS A 114 10.81 7.06 -3.17
CA HIS A 114 10.34 7.35 -4.53
C HIS A 114 9.79 8.77 -4.68
N VAL A 115 9.10 9.29 -3.66
CA VAL A 115 8.59 10.67 -3.65
C VAL A 115 9.57 11.70 -3.06
N GLY A 116 10.81 11.30 -2.77
CA GLY A 116 11.85 12.18 -2.23
C GLY A 116 11.56 12.68 -0.81
N LYS A 117 10.88 11.88 0.01
CA LYS A 117 10.48 12.20 1.39
C LYS A 117 10.97 11.20 2.43
N LEU A 118 11.88 10.29 2.08
CA LEU A 118 12.54 9.45 3.07
C LEU A 118 13.46 10.33 3.93
N PRO A 119 13.27 10.37 5.26
CA PRO A 119 14.06 11.19 6.18
C PRO A 119 15.42 10.57 6.52
#